data_AF-A0A7W7H0Y5-F1
#
_entry.id   AF-A0A7W7H0Y5-F1
#
_cell.length_a   1.000
_cell.length_b   1.000
_cell.length_c   1.000
_cell.angle_alpha   90.00
_cell.angle_beta   90.00
_cell.angle_gamma   90.00
#
_symmetry.space_group_name_H-M   'P 1'
#
loop_
_entity.id
_entity.type
_entity.pdbx_description
1 polymer ?
#
loop_
_entity_poly.entity_id
_entity_poly.type
_entity_poly.pdbx_seq_one_letter_code
_entity_poly.pdbx_strand_id
1 'polypeptide(L)'
;MSPVTSAVVNAAIVVAALPVALAAGIFVVAAYRLATVKGHSATAVQAVLGAVTFLALGCVPVALVVLVPGLAATVAAAAGFAALLPLAVLAWAAADRGPEVVRHGDPRRRRHPYRRLAVLVGLAAVVVCGLVWTALGPWWALPFLAPAVYPIRTLLAYERRFRAQATDPAAIPDGFALYLRWFGVDQHTAIPPTAADAARLGWVDSSGWVSLERLLSVEFVRRLGGFVALGSPRDVLPPGGATRLYFDRGWREQVTALARRAAVVVMEPGDTRWLAWELGMIRELGLEDRFFIVTAPRRDLRWYHLHRWTGHAVVSVVARLTHSTPPAWRAFGARLRSAGFEPLPDDPGPGCVLAVDGSRIVLLSAGLTSSAELVGTILDHAPAWS
;
A
#
# COMPACT_ATOMS: atom_id res chain seq x y z
N MET A 1 -39.39 -34.87 0.52
CA MET A 1 -39.64 -33.49 1.02
C MET A 1 -40.42 -32.75 -0.05
N SER A 2 -41.39 -31.91 0.33
CA SER A 2 -42.09 -31.09 -0.65
C SER A 2 -41.13 -30.00 -1.18
N PRO A 3 -41.32 -29.48 -2.41
CA PRO A 3 -40.51 -28.39 -2.95
C PRO A 3 -40.49 -27.14 -2.04
N VAL A 4 -41.51 -26.98 -1.19
CA VAL A 4 -41.55 -25.93 -0.17
C VAL A 4 -40.57 -26.20 0.97
N THR A 5 -40.45 -27.46 1.43
CA THR A 5 -39.53 -27.80 2.53
C THR A 5 -38.06 -27.64 2.10
N SER A 6 -37.72 -27.95 0.85
CA SER A 6 -36.35 -27.73 0.34
C SER A 6 -36.02 -26.25 0.18
N ALA A 7 -36.97 -25.42 -0.25
CA ALA A 7 -36.77 -23.97 -0.35
C ALA A 7 -36.52 -23.30 1.02
N VAL A 8 -37.28 -23.69 2.05
CA VAL A 8 -37.13 -23.15 3.41
C VAL A 8 -35.78 -23.55 4.02
N VAL A 9 -35.36 -24.81 3.85
CA VAL A 9 -34.05 -25.28 4.35
C VAL A 9 -32.90 -24.56 3.64
N ASN A 10 -32.99 -24.38 2.32
CA ASN A 10 -31.97 -23.64 1.57
C ASN A 10 -31.88 -22.17 2.01
N ALA A 11 -33.02 -21.51 2.24
CA ALA A 11 -33.04 -20.13 2.74
C ALA A 11 -32.43 -20.02 4.14
N ALA A 12 -32.74 -20.94 5.05
CA ALA A 12 -32.17 -20.97 6.40
C ALA A 12 -30.64 -21.16 6.38
N ILE A 13 -30.13 -22.03 5.50
CA ILE A 13 -28.68 -22.25 5.33
C ILE A 13 -27.99 -20.97 4.82
N VAL A 14 -28.57 -20.28 3.83
CA VAL A 14 -28.01 -19.02 3.31
C VAL A 14 -27.99 -17.94 4.38
N VAL A 15 -29.09 -17.80 5.14
CA VAL A 15 -29.18 -16.81 6.24
C VAL A 15 -28.19 -17.14 7.36
N ALA A 16 -27.96 -18.41 7.69
CA ALA A 16 -27.00 -18.82 8.71
C ALA A 16 -25.54 -18.71 8.26
N ALA A 17 -25.25 -18.82 6.95
CA ALA A 17 -23.91 -18.68 6.40
C ALA A 17 -23.44 -17.21 6.33
N LEU A 18 -24.37 -16.27 6.19
CA LEU A 18 -24.06 -14.85 6.03
C LEU A 18 -23.27 -14.24 7.21
N PRO A 19 -23.65 -14.46 8.49
CA PRO A 19 -22.91 -13.94 9.65
C PRO A 19 -21.52 -14.55 9.77
N VAL A 20 -21.35 -15.83 9.42
CA VAL A 20 -20.06 -16.52 9.46
C VAL A 20 -19.11 -15.96 8.40
N ALA A 21 -19.61 -15.74 7.18
CA ALA A 21 -18.84 -15.10 6.12
C ALA A 21 -18.46 -13.66 6.49
N LEU A 22 -19.38 -12.90 7.11
CA LEU A 22 -19.13 -11.54 7.58
C LEU A 22 -18.06 -11.53 8.69
N ALA A 23 -18.17 -12.41 9.69
CA ALA A 23 -17.21 -12.53 10.78
C ALA A 23 -15.82 -12.94 10.27
N ALA A 24 -15.75 -13.89 9.33
CA ALA A 24 -14.51 -14.26 8.66
C ALA A 24 -13.89 -13.07 7.91
N GLY A 25 -14.70 -12.30 7.18
CA GLY A 25 -14.24 -11.07 6.51
C GLY A 25 -13.69 -10.02 7.48
N ILE A 26 -14.36 -9.78 8.61
CA ILE A 26 -13.89 -8.85 9.65
C ILE A 26 -12.58 -9.33 10.26
N PHE A 27 -12.48 -10.62 10.63
CA PHE A 27 -11.25 -11.22 11.15
C PHE A 27 -10.11 -11.10 10.16
N VAL A 28 -10.39 -11.33 8.87
CA VAL A 28 -9.44 -11.21 7.78
C VAL A 28 -8.88 -9.78 7.69
N VAL A 29 -9.74 -8.76 7.71
CA VAL A 29 -9.31 -7.35 7.68
C VAL A 29 -8.53 -6.97 8.94
N ALA A 30 -8.91 -7.47 10.12
CA ALA A 30 -8.21 -7.20 11.37
C ALA A 30 -6.81 -7.81 11.39
N ALA A 31 -6.68 -9.09 11.02
CA ALA A 31 -5.40 -9.77 10.90
C ALA A 31 -4.52 -9.14 9.81
N TYR A 32 -5.12 -8.63 8.72
CA TYR A 32 -4.42 -7.86 7.68
C TYR A 32 -3.67 -6.69 8.29
N ARG A 33 -4.41 -5.82 8.98
CA ARG A 33 -3.86 -4.59 9.54
C ARG A 33 -2.86 -4.85 10.64
N LEU A 34 -3.12 -5.84 11.50
CA LEU A 34 -2.23 -6.16 12.61
C LEU A 34 -0.86 -6.62 12.11
N ALA A 35 -0.83 -7.39 11.02
CA ALA A 35 0.42 -7.87 10.46
C ALA A 35 1.13 -6.80 9.62
N THR A 36 0.41 -5.93 8.88
CA THR A 36 1.05 -4.76 8.24
C THR A 36 1.69 -3.81 9.25
N VAL A 37 1.05 -3.61 10.42
CA VAL A 37 1.60 -2.77 11.49
C VAL A 37 2.87 -3.38 12.09
N LYS A 38 2.95 -4.70 12.16
CA LYS A 38 4.15 -5.43 12.58
C LYS A 38 5.25 -5.47 11.52
N GLY A 39 5.07 -4.78 10.39
CA GLY A 39 6.03 -4.75 9.28
C GLY A 39 6.07 -6.05 8.49
N HIS A 40 5.12 -6.97 8.69
CA HIS A 40 4.93 -8.04 7.74
C HIS A 40 4.47 -7.41 6.43
N SER A 41 5.09 -7.83 5.33
CA SER A 41 4.68 -7.35 4.02
C SER A 41 3.19 -7.67 3.86
N ALA A 42 2.42 -6.66 3.42
CA ALA A 42 1.00 -6.80 3.11
C ALA A 42 0.71 -8.08 2.28
N THR A 43 1.70 -8.51 1.51
CA THR A 43 1.82 -9.74 0.71
C THR A 43 1.61 -11.05 1.47
N ALA A 44 2.42 -11.34 2.50
CA ALA A 44 2.33 -12.61 3.24
C ALA A 44 0.99 -12.71 3.95
N VAL A 45 0.55 -11.56 4.45
CA VAL A 45 -0.70 -11.40 5.16
C VAL A 45 -1.88 -11.55 4.20
N GLN A 46 -1.88 -10.91 3.03
CA GLN A 46 -2.91 -11.10 2.00
C GLN A 46 -2.95 -12.51 1.45
N ALA A 47 -1.80 -13.19 1.33
CA ALA A 47 -1.74 -14.58 0.91
C ALA A 47 -2.36 -15.52 1.95
N VAL A 48 -2.01 -15.36 3.23
CA VAL A 48 -2.59 -16.08 4.36
C VAL A 48 -4.09 -15.82 4.46
N LEU A 49 -4.50 -14.58 4.30
CA LEU A 49 -5.90 -14.18 4.39
C LEU A 49 -6.75 -14.63 3.21
N GLY A 50 -6.19 -14.52 2.00
CA GLY A 50 -6.80 -15.07 0.80
C GLY A 50 -6.97 -16.58 0.92
N ALA A 51 -5.96 -17.28 1.43
CA ALA A 51 -6.02 -18.70 1.74
C ALA A 51 -7.11 -19.03 2.78
N VAL A 52 -7.15 -18.32 3.90
CA VAL A 52 -8.17 -18.52 4.95
C VAL A 52 -9.58 -18.23 4.43
N THR A 53 -9.75 -17.17 3.65
CA THR A 53 -11.05 -16.81 3.04
C THR A 53 -11.47 -17.87 2.01
N PHE A 54 -10.53 -18.38 1.22
CA PHE A 54 -10.79 -19.43 0.24
C PHE A 54 -11.12 -20.77 0.91
N LEU A 55 -10.46 -21.11 2.03
CA LEU A 55 -10.84 -22.24 2.89
C LEU A 55 -12.25 -22.06 3.44
N ALA A 56 -12.56 -20.90 4.01
CA ALA A 56 -13.89 -20.62 4.57
C ALA A 56 -14.99 -20.71 3.50
N LEU A 57 -14.76 -20.15 2.31
CA LEU A 57 -15.67 -20.22 1.18
C LEU A 57 -15.76 -21.62 0.56
N GLY A 58 -14.66 -22.38 0.58
CA GLY A 58 -14.60 -23.77 0.12
C GLY A 58 -15.28 -24.76 1.08
N CYS A 59 -15.32 -24.47 2.37
CA CYS A 59 -16.02 -25.28 3.37
C CYS A 59 -17.56 -25.24 3.20
N VAL A 60 -18.12 -24.16 2.64
CA VAL A 60 -19.57 -24.03 2.41
C VAL A 60 -20.10 -25.08 1.41
N PRO A 61 -19.51 -25.28 0.22
CA PRO A 61 -19.90 -26.35 -0.69
C PRO A 61 -19.60 -27.75 -0.11
N VAL A 62 -18.55 -27.96 0.70
CA VAL A 62 -18.34 -29.23 1.42
C VAL A 62 -19.50 -29.53 2.36
N ALA A 63 -19.90 -28.55 3.17
CA ALA A 63 -21.02 -28.69 4.08
C ALA A 63 -22.32 -28.98 3.30
N LEU A 64 -22.53 -28.33 2.16
CA LEU A 64 -23.66 -28.59 1.25
C LEU A 64 -23.65 -30.02 0.68
N VAL A 65 -22.49 -30.55 0.30
CA VAL A 65 -22.35 -31.95 -0.18
C VAL A 65 -22.65 -32.95 0.92
N VAL A 66 -22.20 -32.69 2.15
CA VAL A 66 -22.49 -33.53 3.32
C VAL A 66 -23.98 -33.53 3.66
N LEU A 67 -24.64 -32.39 3.48
CA LEU A 67 -26.06 -32.20 3.82
C LEU A 67 -27.03 -32.62 2.71
N VAL A 68 -26.56 -32.80 1.47
CA VAL A 68 -27.40 -33.20 0.32
C VAL A 68 -26.95 -34.57 -0.22
N PRO A 69 -27.59 -35.67 0.20
CA PRO A 69 -27.24 -37.02 -0.28
C PRO A 69 -27.48 -37.15 -1.79
N GLY A 70 -26.44 -37.53 -2.54
CA GLY A 70 -26.47 -37.74 -4.00
C GLY A 70 -25.43 -36.95 -4.79
N LEU A 71 -24.73 -35.98 -4.18
CA LEU A 71 -23.73 -35.12 -4.81
C LEU A 71 -22.30 -35.73 -4.82
N ALA A 72 -22.22 -37.07 -4.78
CA ALA A 72 -21.08 -37.79 -4.21
C ALA A 72 -19.90 -37.99 -5.18
N ALA A 73 -18.70 -37.98 -4.59
CA ALA A 73 -17.36 -38.11 -5.18
C ALA A 73 -16.81 -36.87 -5.91
N THR A 74 -17.42 -36.38 -6.99
CA THR A 74 -16.79 -35.35 -7.83
C THR A 74 -16.70 -33.99 -7.14
N VAL A 75 -17.75 -33.61 -6.38
CA VAL A 75 -17.76 -32.33 -5.64
C VAL A 75 -16.95 -32.42 -4.35
N ALA A 76 -16.89 -33.59 -3.71
CA ALA A 76 -16.01 -33.84 -2.58
C ALA A 76 -14.52 -33.77 -3.00
N ALA A 77 -14.16 -34.31 -4.16
CA ALA A 77 -12.81 -34.22 -4.72
C ALA A 77 -12.44 -32.79 -5.12
N ALA A 78 -13.35 -32.06 -5.77
CA ALA A 78 -13.15 -30.65 -6.13
C ALA A 78 -12.98 -29.77 -4.89
N ALA A 79 -13.76 -30.02 -3.83
CA ALA A 79 -13.67 -29.27 -2.60
C ALA A 79 -12.43 -29.61 -1.76
N GLY A 80 -11.98 -30.87 -1.78
CA GLY A 80 -10.68 -31.26 -1.22
C GLY A 80 -9.51 -30.56 -1.91
N PHE A 81 -9.53 -30.48 -3.24
CA PHE A 81 -8.52 -29.75 -4.01
C PHE A 81 -8.55 -28.24 -3.72
N ALA A 82 -9.75 -27.67 -3.58
CA ALA A 82 -9.93 -26.26 -3.21
C ALA A 82 -9.41 -25.96 -1.78
N ALA A 83 -9.45 -26.92 -0.86
CA ALA A 83 -8.91 -26.77 0.50
C ALA A 83 -7.38 -26.92 0.58
N LEU A 84 -6.77 -27.71 -0.31
CA LEU A 84 -5.33 -27.96 -0.33
C LEU A 84 -4.53 -26.75 -0.84
N LEU A 85 -5.07 -25.96 -1.78
CA LEU A 85 -4.37 -24.80 -2.33
C LEU A 85 -4.10 -23.71 -1.27
N PRO A 86 -5.07 -23.31 -0.43
CA PRO A 86 -4.85 -22.48 0.74
C PRO A 86 -3.84 -23.04 1.74
N LEU A 87 -3.91 -24.33 2.05
CA LEU A 87 -3.00 -24.97 3.00
C LEU A 87 -1.57 -24.96 2.48
N ALA A 88 -1.36 -25.14 1.17
CA ALA A 88 -0.05 -25.00 0.53
C ALA A 88 0.45 -23.54 0.58
N VAL A 89 -0.44 -22.55 0.40
CA VAL A 89 -0.10 -21.12 0.54
C VAL A 89 0.24 -20.77 1.99
N LEU A 90 -0.51 -21.29 2.96
CA LEU A 90 -0.26 -21.12 4.41
C LEU A 90 1.03 -21.80 4.85
N ALA A 91 1.28 -23.03 4.41
CA ALA A 91 2.52 -23.76 4.67
C ALA A 91 3.71 -23.06 4.04
N TRP A 92 3.57 -22.51 2.82
CA TRP A 92 4.60 -21.68 2.20
C TRP A 92 4.84 -20.38 2.98
N ALA A 93 3.78 -19.67 3.37
CA ALA A 93 3.90 -18.44 4.16
C ALA A 93 4.49 -18.69 5.57
N ALA A 94 4.24 -19.86 6.15
CA ALA A 94 4.84 -20.28 7.42
C ALA A 94 6.28 -20.79 7.28
N ALA A 95 6.61 -21.40 6.14
CA ALA A 95 7.96 -21.86 5.79
C ALA A 95 8.86 -20.73 5.29
N ASP A 96 8.27 -19.64 4.79
CA ASP A 96 8.94 -18.36 4.57
C ASP A 96 9.31 -17.81 5.95
N ARG A 97 10.44 -18.31 6.47
CA ARG A 97 11.09 -17.77 7.67
C ARG A 97 11.21 -16.28 7.41
N GLY A 98 10.42 -15.49 8.16
CA GLY A 98 10.17 -14.08 7.88
C GLY A 98 11.46 -13.39 7.45
N PRO A 99 11.38 -12.46 6.48
CA PRO A 99 12.51 -12.00 5.69
C PRO A 99 13.70 -11.82 6.61
N GLU A 100 14.70 -12.71 6.48
CA GLU A 100 15.96 -12.53 7.19
C GLU A 100 16.32 -11.08 7.01
N VAL A 101 16.50 -10.35 8.12
CA VAL A 101 16.88 -8.93 8.09
C VAL A 101 18.18 -8.87 7.31
N VAL A 102 18.05 -8.58 6.01
CA VAL A 102 19.14 -8.80 5.07
C VAL A 102 20.23 -7.81 5.45
N ARG A 103 21.34 -8.34 5.98
CA ARG A 103 22.57 -7.58 6.18
C ARG A 103 22.98 -7.06 4.79
N HIS A 104 22.86 -5.75 4.61
CA HIS A 104 23.10 -5.05 3.36
C HIS A 104 24.56 -5.23 2.89
N GLY A 105 24.76 -5.32 1.57
CA GLY A 105 26.09 -5.31 0.94
C GLY A 105 26.31 -6.33 -0.18
N ASP A 106 25.45 -7.35 -0.30
CA ASP A 106 25.58 -8.31 -1.41
C ASP A 106 24.52 -8.03 -2.48
N PRO A 107 24.88 -7.54 -3.68
CA PRO A 107 23.98 -7.41 -4.84
C PRO A 107 23.55 -8.78 -5.40
N ARG A 108 23.48 -9.81 -4.54
CA ARG A 108 22.94 -11.12 -4.86
C ARG A 108 21.60 -10.92 -5.54
N ARG A 109 21.59 -11.29 -6.83
CA ARG A 109 20.44 -11.55 -7.68
C ARG A 109 19.44 -12.38 -6.89
N ARG A 110 18.55 -11.73 -6.16
CA ARG A 110 17.49 -12.42 -5.45
C ARG A 110 16.62 -13.09 -6.51
N ARG A 111 16.66 -14.42 -6.58
CA ARG A 111 15.76 -15.21 -7.43
C ARG A 111 14.38 -15.12 -6.79
N HIS A 112 13.52 -14.27 -7.33
CA HIS A 112 12.21 -14.08 -6.73
C HIS A 112 11.19 -15.08 -7.25
N PRO A 113 10.53 -15.82 -6.35
CA PRO A 113 9.55 -16.80 -6.74
C PRO A 113 8.23 -16.16 -7.18
N TYR A 114 7.98 -14.85 -7.00
CA TYR A 114 6.65 -14.26 -7.25
C TYR A 114 6.11 -14.50 -8.65
N ARG A 115 6.94 -14.40 -9.68
CA ARG A 115 6.52 -14.73 -11.06
C ARG A 115 6.18 -16.22 -11.20
N ARG A 116 7.00 -17.11 -10.63
CA ARG A 116 6.76 -18.56 -10.65
C ARG A 116 5.50 -18.90 -9.85
N LEU A 117 5.30 -18.27 -8.70
CA LEU A 117 4.14 -18.40 -7.84
C LEU A 117 2.88 -17.89 -8.54
N ALA A 118 2.93 -16.75 -9.22
CA ALA A 118 1.81 -16.24 -10.00
C ALA A 118 1.41 -17.22 -11.11
N VAL A 119 2.40 -17.80 -11.80
CA VAL A 119 2.17 -18.85 -12.79
C VAL A 119 1.56 -20.09 -12.15
N LEU A 120 2.09 -20.56 -11.02
CA LEU A 120 1.55 -21.73 -10.31
C LEU A 120 0.11 -21.51 -9.81
N VAL A 121 -0.18 -20.34 -9.22
CA VAL A 121 -1.54 -19.95 -8.80
C VAL A 121 -2.48 -19.87 -10.01
N GLY A 122 -2.02 -19.32 -11.13
CA GLY A 122 -2.80 -19.28 -12.37
C GLY A 122 -3.09 -20.66 -12.94
N LEU A 123 -2.08 -21.54 -13.01
CA LEU A 123 -2.27 -22.91 -13.46
C LEU A 123 -3.23 -23.69 -12.56
N ALA A 124 -3.08 -23.56 -11.25
CA ALA A 124 -3.98 -24.19 -10.29
C ALA A 124 -5.43 -23.72 -10.46
N ALA A 125 -5.64 -22.41 -10.64
CA ALA A 125 -6.96 -21.85 -10.88
C ALA A 125 -7.59 -22.37 -12.18
N VAL A 126 -6.81 -22.48 -13.26
CA VAL A 126 -7.28 -23.05 -14.54
C VAL A 126 -7.70 -24.50 -14.36
N VAL A 127 -6.89 -25.32 -13.66
CA VAL A 127 -7.23 -26.72 -13.37
C VAL A 127 -8.52 -26.83 -12.57
N VAL A 128 -8.66 -26.07 -11.48
CA VAL A 128 -9.88 -26.05 -10.66
C VAL A 128 -11.09 -25.65 -11.50
N CYS A 129 -10.96 -24.61 -12.32
CA CYS A 129 -12.07 -24.16 -13.17
C CYS A 129 -12.46 -25.19 -14.23
N GLY A 130 -11.49 -25.89 -14.83
CA GLY A 130 -11.77 -27.00 -15.75
C GLY A 130 -12.51 -28.17 -15.09
N LEU A 131 -12.13 -28.52 -13.86
CA LEU A 131 -12.81 -29.54 -13.07
C LEU A 131 -14.23 -29.11 -12.69
N VAL A 132 -14.44 -27.85 -12.27
CA VAL A 132 -15.77 -27.32 -11.96
C VAL A 132 -16.64 -27.24 -13.22
N TRP A 133 -16.07 -26.81 -14.34
CA TRP A 133 -16.77 -26.75 -15.62
C TRP A 133 -17.28 -28.12 -16.06
N THR A 134 -16.43 -29.15 -15.99
CA THR A 134 -16.79 -30.51 -16.39
C THR A 134 -17.83 -31.14 -15.46
N ALA A 135 -17.78 -30.84 -14.17
CA ALA A 135 -18.69 -31.42 -13.19
C ALA A 135 -20.04 -30.69 -13.07
N LEU A 136 -20.04 -29.36 -13.14
CA LEU A 136 -21.19 -28.51 -12.81
C LEU A 136 -21.63 -27.61 -13.97
N GLY A 137 -20.86 -27.54 -15.04
CA GLY A 137 -21.12 -26.69 -16.20
C GLY A 137 -20.43 -25.33 -16.15
N PRO A 138 -20.47 -24.58 -17.26
CA PRO A 138 -19.68 -23.36 -17.46
C PRO A 138 -19.98 -22.23 -16.47
N TRP A 139 -21.26 -22.04 -16.14
CA TRP A 139 -21.72 -20.94 -15.28
C TRP A 139 -21.16 -21.04 -13.86
N TRP A 140 -20.86 -22.25 -13.39
CA TRP A 140 -20.29 -22.49 -12.08
C TRP A 140 -18.77 -22.34 -12.03
N ALA A 141 -18.07 -22.34 -13.16
CA ALA A 141 -16.62 -22.18 -13.21
C ALA A 141 -16.16 -20.71 -13.11
N LEU A 142 -16.97 -19.76 -13.60
CA LEU A 142 -16.64 -18.33 -13.62
C LEU A 142 -16.35 -17.74 -12.22
N PRO A 143 -17.11 -18.06 -11.15
CA PRO A 143 -16.80 -17.59 -9.80
C PRO A 143 -15.45 -18.06 -9.24
N PHE A 144 -14.82 -19.08 -9.83
CA PHE A 144 -13.52 -19.59 -9.39
C PHE A 144 -12.34 -18.94 -10.14
N LEU A 145 -12.56 -18.42 -11.36
CA LEU A 145 -11.55 -17.66 -12.08
C LEU A 145 -11.36 -16.26 -11.49
N ALA A 146 -12.45 -15.57 -11.14
CA ALA A 146 -12.38 -14.19 -10.66
C ALA A 146 -11.49 -14.00 -9.39
N PRO A 147 -11.55 -14.88 -8.37
CA PRO A 147 -10.67 -14.79 -7.20
C PRO A 147 -9.21 -15.08 -7.52
N ALA A 148 -8.90 -15.85 -8.57
CA ALA A 148 -7.53 -16.16 -8.97
C ALA A 148 -6.86 -15.02 -9.75
N VAL A 149 -7.63 -14.20 -10.46
CA VAL A 149 -7.11 -13.02 -11.16
C VAL A 149 -6.47 -12.04 -10.16
N TYR A 150 -7.07 -11.88 -8.98
CA TYR A 150 -6.56 -10.97 -7.96
C TYR A 150 -5.12 -11.29 -7.50
N PRO A 151 -4.79 -12.46 -6.93
CA PRO A 151 -3.45 -12.80 -6.48
C PRO A 151 -2.44 -12.80 -7.64
N ILE A 152 -2.82 -13.26 -8.85
CA ILE A 152 -1.93 -13.19 -10.03
C ILE A 152 -1.57 -11.74 -10.32
N ARG A 153 -2.55 -10.83 -10.39
CA ARG A 153 -2.31 -9.40 -10.63
C ARG A 153 -1.47 -8.78 -9.53
N THR A 154 -1.73 -9.12 -8.26
CA THR A 154 -0.96 -8.61 -7.12
C THR A 154 0.49 -9.08 -7.20
N LEU A 155 0.74 -10.36 -7.46
CA LEU A 155 2.09 -10.92 -7.62
C LEU A 155 2.84 -10.31 -8.82
N LEU A 156 2.16 -10.06 -9.94
CA LEU A 156 2.73 -9.37 -11.09
C LEU A 156 3.02 -7.89 -10.79
N ALA A 157 2.16 -7.20 -10.05
CA ALA A 157 2.40 -5.83 -9.62
C ALA A 157 3.61 -5.75 -8.69
N TYR A 158 3.80 -6.74 -7.82
CA TYR A 158 4.98 -6.86 -6.97
C TYR A 158 6.26 -7.10 -7.76
N GLU A 159 6.24 -8.00 -8.74
CA GLU A 159 7.37 -8.22 -9.64
C GLU A 159 7.76 -6.91 -10.36
N ARG A 160 6.77 -6.14 -10.83
CA ARG A 160 7.02 -4.84 -11.48
C ARG A 160 7.65 -3.84 -10.50
N ARG A 161 7.09 -3.72 -9.29
CA ARG A 161 7.62 -2.82 -8.24
C ARG A 161 9.05 -3.21 -7.85
N PHE A 162 9.30 -4.51 -7.73
CA PHE A 162 10.63 -5.03 -7.41
C PHE A 162 11.65 -4.70 -8.50
N ARG A 163 11.30 -4.90 -9.77
CA ARG A 163 12.19 -4.55 -10.90
C ARG A 163 12.49 -3.05 -10.98
N ALA A 164 11.56 -2.21 -10.52
CA ALA A 164 11.78 -0.77 -10.43
C ALA A 164 12.74 -0.36 -9.29
N GLN A 165 13.19 -1.27 -8.41
CA GLN A 165 14.11 -0.96 -7.29
C GLN A 165 15.59 -0.84 -7.69
N ALA A 166 15.94 -1.18 -8.92
CA ALA A 166 17.35 -1.28 -9.31
C ALA A 166 17.80 -0.08 -10.16
N THR A 167 17.42 1.13 -9.77
CA THR A 167 18.01 2.32 -10.38
C THR A 167 19.35 2.56 -9.69
N ASP A 168 20.43 2.28 -10.41
CA ASP A 168 21.74 2.81 -10.09
C ASP A 168 21.60 4.32 -9.79
N PRO A 169 22.08 4.83 -8.64
CA PRO A 169 22.05 6.27 -8.36
C PRO A 169 22.62 7.13 -9.49
N ALA A 170 23.53 6.57 -10.30
CA ALA A 170 24.08 7.23 -11.49
C ALA A 170 23.09 7.32 -12.67
N ALA A 171 22.06 6.47 -12.71
CA ALA A 171 21.02 6.47 -13.74
C ALA A 171 19.86 7.43 -13.44
N ILE A 172 19.86 8.10 -12.28
CA ILE A 172 18.86 9.10 -11.95
C ILE A 172 19.16 10.38 -12.76
N PRO A 173 18.20 10.88 -13.56
CA PRO A 173 18.40 12.12 -14.30
C PRO A 173 18.61 13.27 -13.32
N ASP A 174 19.42 14.25 -13.70
CA ASP A 174 19.54 15.48 -12.92
C ASP A 174 18.20 16.25 -12.89
N GLY A 175 18.01 17.10 -11.88
CA GLY A 175 16.79 17.92 -11.77
C GLY A 175 15.56 17.16 -11.25
N PHE A 176 15.75 15.99 -10.66
CA PHE A 176 14.68 15.23 -10.02
C PHE A 176 14.19 15.90 -8.71
N ALA A 177 12.99 15.51 -8.27
CA ALA A 177 12.49 15.84 -6.93
C ALA A 177 12.94 14.78 -5.91
N LEU A 178 13.61 15.22 -4.84
CA LEU A 178 13.98 14.36 -3.70
C LEU A 178 12.88 14.40 -2.64
N TYR A 179 12.32 13.25 -2.30
CA TYR A 179 11.33 13.10 -1.25
C TYR A 179 11.94 12.57 0.04
N LEU A 180 12.02 13.44 1.05
CA LEU A 180 12.42 13.11 2.40
C LEU A 180 11.21 12.52 3.13
N ARG A 181 11.13 11.19 3.09
CA ARG A 181 10.11 10.45 3.82
C ARG A 181 10.61 10.07 5.20
N TRP A 182 9.68 10.01 6.13
CA TRP A 182 9.88 9.30 7.37
C TRP A 182 9.68 7.77 7.18
N PHE A 183 10.43 6.97 7.93
CA PHE A 183 10.37 5.49 7.90
C PHE A 183 9.44 4.89 8.97
N GLY A 184 8.49 5.67 9.50
CA GLY A 184 7.47 5.17 10.42
C GLY A 184 6.53 4.17 9.74
N VAL A 185 5.70 3.49 10.56
CA VAL A 185 4.65 2.55 10.10
C VAL A 185 3.99 3.16 8.88
N ASP A 186 4.23 2.54 7.70
CA ASP A 186 3.99 3.10 6.38
C ASP A 186 2.75 4.01 6.40
N GLN A 187 2.96 5.30 6.13
CA GLN A 187 1.86 6.26 6.02
C GLN A 187 0.97 5.87 4.86
N HIS A 188 0.04 4.98 5.16
CA HIS A 188 -1.22 4.89 4.48
C HIS A 188 -2.05 6.10 4.91
N THR A 189 -1.56 7.31 4.64
CA THR A 189 -2.46 8.43 4.43
C THR A 189 -3.23 8.02 3.20
N ALA A 190 -4.33 7.30 3.44
CA ALA A 190 -5.13 6.69 2.42
C ALA A 190 -5.83 7.85 1.72
N ILE A 191 -5.41 8.15 0.50
CA ILE A 191 -5.96 9.21 -0.34
C ILE A 191 -6.73 8.61 -1.51
N PRO A 192 -8.07 8.76 -1.61
CA PRO A 192 -8.77 8.57 -2.85
C PRO A 192 -8.16 9.53 -3.85
N PRO A 193 -7.59 9.03 -4.95
CA PRO A 193 -7.16 9.90 -6.01
C PRO A 193 -8.38 10.62 -6.60
N THR A 194 -8.18 11.84 -7.10
CA THR A 194 -9.20 12.46 -7.98
C THR A 194 -9.39 11.60 -9.23
N ALA A 195 -10.48 11.78 -9.99
CA ALA A 195 -10.68 11.03 -11.23
C ALA A 195 -9.50 11.21 -12.21
N ALA A 196 -8.95 12.43 -12.28
CA ALA A 196 -7.76 12.75 -13.06
C ALA A 196 -6.52 12.01 -12.55
N ASP A 197 -6.27 12.04 -11.24
CA ASP A 197 -5.13 11.33 -10.64
C ASP A 197 -5.25 9.82 -10.81
N ALA A 198 -6.47 9.27 -10.66
CA ALA A 198 -6.75 7.86 -10.85
C ALA A 198 -6.45 7.42 -12.29
N ALA A 199 -6.88 8.20 -13.28
CA ALA A 199 -6.60 7.93 -14.69
C ALA A 199 -5.09 7.90 -14.98
N ARG A 200 -4.31 8.81 -14.38
CA ARG A 200 -2.85 8.88 -14.57
C ARG A 200 -2.09 7.80 -13.81
N LEU A 201 -2.51 7.51 -12.59
CA LEU A 201 -1.98 6.39 -11.78
C LEU A 201 -2.24 5.03 -12.43
N GLY A 202 -3.19 5.00 -13.37
CA GLY A 202 -3.68 3.80 -14.02
C GLY A 202 -4.38 2.93 -12.99
N TRP A 203 -3.85 1.73 -12.75
CA TRP A 203 -4.41 0.87 -11.73
C TRP A 203 -4.12 1.44 -10.33
N VAL A 204 -5.15 2.07 -9.77
CA VAL A 204 -5.28 2.29 -8.32
C VAL A 204 -5.42 0.90 -7.68
N ASP A 205 -4.82 0.70 -6.52
CA ASP A 205 -5.01 -0.56 -5.83
C ASP A 205 -6.51 -0.86 -5.65
N SER A 206 -6.86 -2.13 -5.45
CA SER A 206 -8.27 -2.53 -5.25
C SER A 206 -8.93 -1.84 -4.05
N SER A 207 -8.15 -1.19 -3.18
CA SER A 207 -8.68 -0.46 -2.04
C SER A 207 -9.21 0.92 -2.44
N GLY A 208 -8.82 1.46 -3.60
CA GLY A 208 -9.22 2.79 -4.05
C GLY A 208 -8.44 3.91 -3.34
N TRP A 209 -7.38 3.57 -2.60
CA TRP A 209 -6.58 4.51 -1.84
C TRP A 209 -5.15 4.54 -2.39
N VAL A 210 -4.50 5.69 -2.34
CA VAL A 210 -3.09 5.87 -2.69
C VAL A 210 -2.39 6.68 -1.60
N SER A 211 -1.08 6.48 -1.43
CA SER A 211 -0.27 7.31 -0.54
C SER A 211 -0.01 8.69 -1.15
N LEU A 212 0.34 9.67 -0.32
CA LEU A 212 0.70 11.01 -0.78
C LEU A 212 1.89 10.94 -1.74
N GLU A 213 2.91 10.17 -1.37
CA GLU A 213 4.07 9.93 -2.23
C GLU A 213 3.68 9.39 -3.61
N ARG A 214 2.75 8.42 -3.68
CA ARG A 214 2.29 7.88 -4.96
C ARG A 214 1.57 8.92 -5.80
N LEU A 215 0.78 9.79 -5.17
CA LEU A 215 0.12 10.91 -5.85
C LEU A 215 1.13 11.91 -6.42
N LEU A 216 2.09 12.33 -5.60
CA LEU A 216 3.13 13.26 -6.01
C LEU A 216 4.02 12.69 -7.12
N SER A 217 4.32 11.38 -7.06
CA SER A 217 5.20 10.72 -8.03
C SER A 217 4.76 10.87 -9.47
N VAL A 218 3.46 10.86 -9.74
CA VAL A 218 2.92 10.97 -11.10
C VAL A 218 3.28 12.33 -11.69
N GLU A 219 3.07 13.40 -10.92
CA GLU A 219 3.29 14.76 -11.41
C GLU A 219 4.77 15.13 -11.40
N PHE A 220 5.55 14.71 -10.41
CA PHE A 220 7.00 14.96 -10.43
C PHE A 220 7.70 14.20 -11.56
N VAL A 221 7.40 12.92 -11.78
CA VAL A 221 7.99 12.18 -12.91
C VAL A 221 7.58 12.82 -14.24
N ARG A 222 6.34 13.30 -14.37
CA ARG A 222 5.88 13.96 -15.60
C ARG A 222 6.55 15.30 -15.85
N ARG A 223 6.76 16.12 -14.81
CA ARG A 223 7.25 17.50 -14.95
C ARG A 223 8.76 17.65 -14.81
N LEU A 224 9.40 16.80 -14.01
CA LEU A 224 10.85 16.83 -13.72
C LEU A 224 11.60 15.59 -14.23
N GLY A 225 10.90 14.57 -14.76
CA GLY A 225 11.52 13.32 -15.21
C GLY A 225 11.91 12.34 -14.08
N GLY A 226 11.95 12.80 -12.82
CA GLY A 226 12.35 11.96 -11.69
C GLY A 226 11.71 12.35 -10.36
N PHE A 227 11.36 11.33 -9.57
CA PHE A 227 10.94 11.47 -8.17
C PHE A 227 11.61 10.37 -7.36
N VAL A 228 12.49 10.74 -6.43
CA VAL A 228 13.41 9.82 -5.76
C VAL A 228 13.20 9.91 -4.26
N ALA A 229 13.24 8.76 -3.58
CA ALA A 229 13.18 8.71 -2.14
C ALA A 229 14.11 7.62 -1.62
N LEU A 230 14.52 7.75 -0.36
CA LEU A 230 15.16 6.65 0.32
C LEU A 230 14.17 5.53 0.61
N GLY A 231 14.61 4.30 0.39
CA GLY A 231 13.93 3.11 0.89
C GLY A 231 14.32 2.85 2.35
N SER A 232 13.40 2.27 3.13
CA SER A 232 13.79 1.81 4.46
C SER A 232 14.51 0.47 4.33
N PRO A 233 15.59 0.23 5.08
CA PRO A 233 16.31 -1.05 5.06
C PRO A 233 15.45 -2.23 5.56
N ARG A 234 14.27 -1.94 6.13
CA ARG A 234 13.28 -2.94 6.55
C ARG A 234 12.22 -3.21 5.48
N ASP A 235 12.24 -2.48 4.37
CA ASP A 235 11.29 -2.65 3.29
C ASP A 235 11.53 -4.02 2.62
N VAL A 236 10.56 -4.92 2.76
CA VAL A 236 10.56 -6.19 2.03
C VAL A 236 10.28 -5.97 0.55
N LEU A 237 9.47 -4.95 0.26
CA LEU A 237 9.02 -4.52 -1.05
C LEU A 237 8.98 -2.99 -1.04
N PRO A 238 9.38 -2.30 -2.12
CA PRO A 238 9.35 -0.84 -2.12
C PRO A 238 7.89 -0.40 -2.09
N PRO A 239 7.56 0.66 -1.33
CA PRO A 239 6.27 1.30 -1.52
C PRO A 239 6.19 1.84 -2.95
N GLY A 240 4.98 1.83 -3.53
CA GLY A 240 4.77 2.46 -4.82
C GLY A 240 4.85 3.99 -4.69
N GLY A 241 5.39 4.66 -5.70
CA GLY A 241 5.57 6.10 -5.70
C GLY A 241 6.95 6.47 -6.22
N ALA A 242 7.76 7.10 -5.38
CA ALA A 242 9.12 7.50 -5.69
C ALA A 242 10.03 6.30 -6.00
N THR A 243 10.97 6.50 -6.92
CA THR A 243 12.09 5.58 -7.17
C THR A 243 12.90 5.43 -5.88
N ARG A 244 13.08 4.20 -5.44
CA ARG A 244 13.75 3.90 -4.16
C ARG A 244 15.24 3.70 -4.33
N LEU A 245 15.99 4.42 -3.53
CA LEU A 245 17.41 4.16 -3.31
C LEU A 245 17.61 3.54 -1.93
N TYR A 246 18.33 2.43 -1.89
CA TYR A 246 18.66 1.73 -0.66
C TYR A 246 20.15 1.88 -0.41
N PHE A 247 20.48 2.57 0.68
CA PHE A 247 21.84 2.80 1.10
C PHE A 247 22.14 2.03 2.37
N ASP A 248 23.38 1.60 2.54
CA ASP A 248 23.86 0.84 3.68
C ASP A 248 24.60 1.75 4.67
N ARG A 249 25.94 1.77 4.59
CA ARG A 249 26.81 2.64 5.35
C ARG A 249 26.99 3.94 4.59
N GLY A 250 27.22 5.02 5.32
CA GLY A 250 27.39 6.33 4.72
C GLY A 250 26.15 6.81 3.94
N TRP A 251 24.95 6.40 4.37
CA TRP A 251 23.71 6.79 3.70
C TRP A 251 23.48 8.31 3.79
N ARG A 252 24.00 8.96 4.83
CA ARG A 252 23.87 10.40 5.03
C ARG A 252 24.58 11.16 3.92
N GLU A 253 25.82 10.80 3.65
CA GLU A 253 26.65 11.38 2.60
C GLU A 253 26.00 11.19 1.22
N GLN A 254 25.40 10.02 0.98
CA GLN A 254 24.69 9.71 -0.25
C GLN A 254 23.40 10.54 -0.39
N VAL A 255 22.65 10.73 0.69
CA VAL A 255 21.47 11.62 0.71
C VAL A 255 21.86 13.07 0.50
N THR A 256 22.93 13.53 1.13
CA THR A 256 23.49 14.87 0.93
C THR A 256 23.87 15.07 -0.55
N ALA A 257 24.50 14.08 -1.18
CA ALA A 257 24.83 14.14 -2.60
C ALA A 257 23.58 14.19 -3.50
N LEU A 258 22.53 13.44 -3.18
CA LEU A 258 21.25 13.52 -3.88
C LEU A 258 20.57 14.88 -3.69
N ALA A 259 20.55 15.40 -2.47
CA ALA A 259 19.89 16.67 -2.15
C ALA A 259 20.52 17.84 -2.93
N ARG A 260 21.85 17.84 -3.12
CA ARG A 260 22.55 18.85 -3.93
C ARG A 260 22.11 18.83 -5.40
N ARG A 261 21.88 17.64 -5.97
CA ARG A 261 21.48 17.43 -7.37
C ARG A 261 19.98 17.62 -7.62
N ALA A 262 19.17 17.57 -6.57
CA ALA A 262 17.73 17.69 -6.67
C ALA A 262 17.31 19.11 -7.10
N ALA A 263 16.32 19.21 -7.98
CA ALA A 263 15.68 20.48 -8.33
C ALA A 263 14.86 21.02 -7.14
N VAL A 264 14.17 20.11 -6.44
CA VAL A 264 13.39 20.41 -5.24
C VAL A 264 13.53 19.29 -4.22
N VAL A 265 13.45 19.64 -2.94
CA VAL A 265 13.38 18.70 -1.82
C VAL A 265 12.02 18.83 -1.17
N VAL A 266 11.30 17.71 -1.07
CA VAL A 266 9.92 17.67 -0.59
C VAL A 266 9.83 16.78 0.64
N MET A 267 9.11 17.21 1.67
CA MET A 267 8.92 16.45 2.91
C MET A 267 7.45 16.45 3.33
N GLU A 268 6.97 15.31 3.84
CA GLU A 268 5.70 15.24 4.58
C GLU A 268 5.97 15.47 6.07
N PRO A 269 5.11 16.19 6.82
CA PRO A 269 5.25 16.33 8.26
C PRO A 269 5.42 14.98 8.95
N GLY A 270 6.53 14.84 9.68
CA GLY A 270 6.98 13.60 10.31
C GLY A 270 7.42 13.80 11.75
N ASP A 271 7.60 12.72 12.50
CA ASP A 271 8.35 12.76 13.76
C ASP A 271 9.26 11.53 13.82
N THR A 272 10.44 11.67 13.24
CA THR A 272 11.48 10.65 13.37
C THR A 272 12.68 11.18 14.12
N ARG A 273 13.42 10.25 14.69
CA ARG A 273 14.74 10.52 15.25
C ARG A 273 15.74 11.10 14.25
N TRP A 274 15.51 10.94 12.95
CA TRP A 274 16.42 11.42 11.89
C TRP A 274 16.04 12.78 11.34
N LEU A 275 14.82 13.25 11.61
CA LEU A 275 14.31 14.50 11.10
C LEU A 275 15.21 15.70 11.45
N ALA A 276 15.78 15.73 12.66
CA ALA A 276 16.70 16.80 13.06
C ALA A 276 17.95 16.86 12.16
N TRP A 277 18.48 15.69 11.76
CA TRP A 277 19.60 15.63 10.83
C TRP A 277 19.18 16.02 9.41
N GLU A 278 18.02 15.55 8.93
CA GLU A 278 17.49 15.90 7.60
C GLU A 278 17.30 17.42 7.46
N LEU A 279 16.69 18.05 8.47
CA LEU A 279 16.48 19.50 8.52
C LEU A 279 17.81 20.28 8.66
N GLY A 280 18.76 19.77 9.45
CA GLY A 280 20.10 20.35 9.56
C GLY A 280 20.84 20.32 8.22
N MET A 281 20.77 19.19 7.51
CA MET A 281 21.35 19.03 6.17
C MET A 281 20.80 20.06 5.18
N ILE A 282 19.49 20.34 5.19
CA ILE A 282 18.89 21.35 4.32
C ILE A 282 19.55 22.72 4.53
N ARG A 283 19.75 23.13 5.79
CA ARG A 283 20.39 24.40 6.13
C ARG A 283 21.87 24.45 5.81
N GLU A 284 22.59 23.41 6.20
CA GLU A 284 24.03 23.30 5.95
C GLU A 284 24.37 23.37 4.46
N LEU A 285 23.45 22.89 3.61
CA LEU A 285 23.58 22.91 2.16
C LEU A 285 23.01 24.16 1.48
N GLY A 286 22.36 25.07 2.22
CA GLY A 286 21.70 26.24 1.63
C GLY A 286 20.56 25.86 0.69
N LEU A 287 19.75 24.87 1.05
CA LEU A 287 18.65 24.34 0.22
C LEU A 287 17.27 24.86 0.64
N GLU A 288 17.20 25.90 1.46
CA GLU A 288 15.95 26.45 1.99
C GLU A 288 14.99 26.89 0.88
N ASP A 289 15.51 27.52 -0.17
CA ASP A 289 14.75 27.98 -1.35
C ASP A 289 14.20 26.84 -2.22
N ARG A 290 14.73 25.63 -2.05
CA ARG A 290 14.30 24.40 -2.74
C ARG A 290 13.57 23.44 -1.81
N PHE A 291 13.38 23.78 -0.54
CA PHE A 291 12.77 22.90 0.45
C PHE A 291 11.29 23.21 0.66
N PHE A 292 10.45 22.21 0.39
CA PHE A 292 9.00 22.30 0.50
C PHE A 292 8.45 21.26 1.46
N ILE A 293 7.46 21.68 2.27
CA ILE A 293 6.70 20.78 3.14
C ILE A 293 5.30 20.65 2.54
N VAL A 294 4.79 19.42 2.44
CA VAL A 294 3.51 19.13 1.79
C VAL A 294 2.61 18.31 2.71
N THR A 295 1.36 18.74 2.87
CA THR A 295 0.33 17.95 3.57
C THR A 295 -0.61 17.28 2.58
N ALA A 296 -1.18 16.13 2.97
CA ALA A 296 -2.09 15.38 2.10
C ALA A 296 -3.31 16.23 1.69
N PRO A 297 -3.77 16.13 0.42
CA PRO A 297 -4.79 17.02 -0.14
C PRO A 297 -6.08 17.04 0.66
N ARG A 298 -6.71 18.22 0.73
CA ARG A 298 -8.04 18.39 1.31
C ARG A 298 -9.04 17.64 0.45
N ARG A 299 -10.04 17.04 1.11
CA ARG A 299 -11.07 16.29 0.40
C ARG A 299 -12.45 16.81 0.74
N ASP A 300 -13.27 16.94 -0.28
CA ASP A 300 -14.71 17.10 -0.13
C ASP A 300 -15.34 15.70 -0.08
N LEU A 301 -15.62 15.22 1.13
CA LEU A 301 -15.94 13.82 1.41
C LEU A 301 -17.43 13.61 1.68
N ARG A 302 -18.31 14.18 0.85
CA ARG A 302 -19.78 13.98 0.96
C ARG A 302 -20.19 12.50 0.92
N TRP A 303 -19.58 11.67 0.07
CA TRP A 303 -19.84 10.21 0.01
C TRP A 303 -19.17 9.39 1.12
N TYR A 304 -18.22 9.98 1.84
CA TYR A 304 -17.48 9.29 2.89
C TYR A 304 -18.31 9.11 4.16
N HIS A 305 -19.31 9.95 4.42
CA HIS A 305 -20.13 9.84 5.64
C HIS A 305 -20.80 8.47 5.79
N LEU A 306 -21.22 7.85 4.67
CA LEU A 306 -21.86 6.53 4.69
C LEU A 306 -20.86 5.40 4.98
N HIS A 307 -19.66 5.43 4.38
CA HIS A 307 -18.57 4.48 4.69
C HIS A 307 -17.88 4.78 6.04
N ARG A 308 -17.99 6.01 6.54
CA ARG A 308 -17.45 6.47 7.82
C ARG A 308 -18.22 5.87 8.98
N TRP A 309 -19.54 5.66 8.91
CA TRP A 309 -20.23 5.12 10.08
C TRP A 309 -19.79 3.68 10.43
N THR A 310 -19.68 2.81 9.43
CA THR A 310 -19.24 1.41 9.64
C THR A 310 -17.72 1.26 9.66
N GLY A 311 -17.01 1.93 8.75
CA GLY A 311 -15.55 1.85 8.63
C GLY A 311 -14.82 2.58 9.76
N HIS A 312 -15.33 3.70 10.28
CA HIS A 312 -14.62 4.51 11.26
C HIS A 312 -14.67 3.91 12.67
N ALA A 313 -15.67 3.08 13.00
CA ALA A 313 -15.66 2.28 14.23
C ALA A 313 -14.47 1.31 14.21
N VAL A 314 -14.32 0.53 13.13
CA VAL A 314 -13.20 -0.41 12.96
C VAL A 314 -11.87 0.33 12.84
N VAL A 315 -11.80 1.38 12.02
CA VAL A 315 -10.56 2.15 11.80
C VAL A 315 -10.14 2.92 13.06
N SER A 316 -11.07 3.48 13.84
CA SER A 316 -10.71 4.19 15.08
C SER A 316 -10.25 3.23 16.18
N VAL A 317 -10.87 2.05 16.30
CA VAL A 317 -10.40 0.98 17.20
C VAL A 317 -9.00 0.54 16.78
N VAL A 318 -8.77 0.27 15.49
CA VAL A 318 -7.46 -0.12 14.98
C VAL A 318 -6.43 1.00 15.16
N ALA A 319 -6.73 2.25 14.81
CA ALA A 319 -5.81 3.38 14.95
C ALA A 319 -5.39 3.61 16.42
N ARG A 320 -6.32 3.41 17.38
CA ARG A 320 -6.00 3.43 18.81
C ARG A 320 -5.04 2.29 19.19
N LEU A 321 -5.30 1.08 18.69
CA LEU A 321 -4.47 -0.10 18.95
C LEU A 321 -3.09 -0.04 18.26
N THR A 322 -2.97 0.67 17.13
CA THR A 322 -1.76 0.69 16.32
C THR A 322 -0.93 1.97 16.51
N HIS A 323 -1.39 2.89 17.37
CA HIS A 323 -0.77 4.20 17.65
C HIS A 323 -0.39 4.97 16.37
N SER A 324 -1.14 4.76 15.28
CA SER A 324 -0.81 5.26 13.94
C SER A 324 -1.51 6.59 13.65
N THR A 325 -1.43 7.53 14.57
CA THR A 325 -1.87 8.91 14.29
C THR A 325 -0.75 9.64 13.56
N PRO A 326 -1.04 10.38 12.46
CA PRO A 326 -0.08 11.29 11.87
C PRO A 326 0.52 12.18 12.98
N PRO A 327 1.83 12.48 12.93
CA PRO A 327 2.44 13.31 13.96
C PRO A 327 1.70 14.66 13.98
N ALA A 328 1.29 15.09 15.17
CA ALA A 328 0.64 16.37 15.32
C ALA A 328 1.59 17.47 14.83
N TRP A 329 1.07 18.44 14.07
CA TRP A 329 1.85 19.59 13.58
C TRP A 329 2.71 20.23 14.68
N ARG A 330 2.18 20.29 15.91
CA ARG A 330 2.92 20.79 17.09
C ARG A 330 4.24 20.06 17.36
N ALA A 331 4.28 18.74 17.20
CA ALA A 331 5.49 17.94 17.40
C ALA A 331 6.50 18.20 16.26
N PHE A 332 6.02 18.20 15.01
CA PHE A 332 6.83 18.53 13.85
C PHE A 332 7.39 19.96 13.92
N GLY A 333 6.57 20.94 14.31
CA GLY A 333 6.99 22.33 14.53
C GLY A 333 8.05 22.48 15.63
N ALA A 334 8.01 21.65 16.68
CA ALA A 334 9.09 21.62 17.67
C ALA A 334 10.43 21.14 17.07
N ARG A 335 10.38 20.17 16.14
CA ARG A 335 11.57 19.70 15.42
C ARG A 335 12.11 20.74 14.45
N LEU A 336 11.23 21.43 13.73
CA LEU A 336 11.58 22.59 12.90
C LEU A 336 12.31 23.66 13.73
N ARG A 337 11.76 24.06 14.88
CA ARG A 337 12.42 24.98 15.81
C ARG A 337 13.79 24.50 16.27
N SER A 338 13.92 23.23 16.62
CA SER A 338 15.22 22.68 17.04
C SER A 338 16.28 22.68 15.93
N ALA A 339 15.85 22.67 14.67
CA ALA A 339 16.71 22.83 13.51
C ALA A 339 16.86 24.29 13.07
N GLY A 340 16.35 25.26 13.84
CA GLY A 340 16.46 26.70 13.59
C GLY A 340 15.42 27.28 12.63
N PHE A 341 14.41 26.51 12.22
CA PHE A 341 13.29 27.03 11.43
C PHE A 341 12.19 27.60 12.34
N GLU A 342 11.51 28.64 11.90
CA GLU A 342 10.34 29.22 12.58
C GLU A 342 9.05 28.62 11.97
N PRO A 343 8.43 27.61 12.61
CA PRO A 343 7.23 26.98 12.08
C PRO A 343 6.03 27.92 12.14
N LEU A 344 4.99 27.62 11.37
CA LEU A 344 3.70 28.28 11.53
C LEU A 344 3.15 28.07 12.96
N PRO A 345 2.48 29.08 13.54
CA PRO A 345 1.90 28.98 14.88
C PRO A 345 0.82 27.89 14.96
N ASP A 346 0.02 27.77 13.89
CA ASP A 346 -1.10 26.85 13.79
C ASP A 346 -0.85 25.75 12.76
N ASP A 347 -1.59 24.65 12.88
CA ASP A 347 -1.60 23.56 11.89
C ASP A 347 -2.14 24.10 10.55
N PRO A 348 -1.38 24.01 9.45
CA PRO A 348 -1.83 24.50 8.15
C PRO A 348 -3.05 23.72 7.62
N GLY A 349 -3.29 22.51 8.12
CA GLY A 349 -4.36 21.65 7.68
C GLY A 349 -4.01 20.86 6.41
N PRO A 350 -5.00 20.21 5.78
CA PRO A 350 -4.79 19.37 4.61
C PRO A 350 -4.67 20.20 3.31
N GLY A 351 -3.90 19.66 2.37
CA GLY A 351 -3.70 20.23 1.04
C GLY A 351 -2.88 21.49 1.05
N CYS A 352 -1.83 21.52 1.88
CA CYS A 352 -0.97 22.68 2.03
C CYS A 352 0.39 22.43 1.41
N VAL A 353 0.93 23.48 0.80
CA VAL A 353 2.32 23.57 0.39
C VAL A 353 2.95 24.71 1.18
N LEU A 354 4.01 24.40 1.89
CA LEU A 354 4.80 25.38 2.65
C LEU A 354 6.21 25.44 2.06
N ALA A 355 6.81 26.61 2.10
CA ALA A 355 8.20 26.85 1.71
C ALA A 355 8.97 27.52 2.86
N VAL A 356 10.28 27.66 2.68
CA VAL A 356 11.13 28.40 3.61
C VAL A 356 11.51 29.74 3.01
N ASP A 357 11.26 30.81 3.77
CA ASP A 357 11.78 32.16 3.50
C ASP A 357 12.80 32.51 4.58
N GLY A 358 14.09 32.34 4.26
CA GLY A 358 15.18 32.42 5.22
C GLY A 358 15.08 31.33 6.29
N SER A 359 14.65 31.69 7.50
CA SER A 359 14.37 30.72 8.57
C SER A 359 12.89 30.45 8.77
N ARG A 360 12.01 31.25 8.17
CA ARG A 360 10.57 31.21 8.43
C ARG A 360 9.86 30.25 7.49
N ILE A 361 9.03 29.38 8.04
CA ILE A 361 8.13 28.56 7.24
C ILE A 361 6.92 29.42 6.84
N VAL A 362 6.68 29.53 5.54
CA VAL A 362 5.58 30.31 4.96
C VAL A 362 4.58 29.39 4.25
N LEU A 363 3.30 29.69 4.39
CA LEU A 363 2.23 28.97 3.70
C LEU A 363 2.09 29.54 2.29
N LEU A 364 2.39 28.75 1.26
CA LEU A 364 2.23 29.18 -0.13
C LEU A 364 0.79 28.99 -0.61
N SER A 365 0.20 27.85 -0.28
CA SER A 365 -1.18 27.53 -0.65
C SER A 365 -1.79 26.53 0.34
N ALA A 366 -3.12 26.53 0.44
CA ALA A 366 -3.87 25.67 1.34
C ALA A 366 -5.16 25.17 0.69
N GLY A 367 -5.65 24.02 1.17
CA GLY A 367 -6.90 23.43 0.67
C GLY A 367 -6.79 22.83 -0.73
N LEU A 368 -5.59 22.57 -1.22
CA LEU A 368 -5.35 21.91 -2.51
C LEU A 368 -5.90 20.48 -2.50
N THR A 369 -6.46 20.07 -3.63
CA THR A 369 -7.28 18.85 -3.74
C THR A 369 -6.70 17.80 -4.66
N SER A 370 -5.72 18.16 -5.49
CA SER A 370 -5.08 17.26 -6.46
C SER A 370 -3.56 17.29 -6.38
N SER A 371 -2.90 16.25 -6.91
CA SER A 371 -1.43 16.24 -7.00
C SER A 371 -0.91 17.26 -8.00
N ALA A 372 -1.68 17.58 -9.05
CA ALA A 372 -1.30 18.57 -10.06
C ALA A 372 -1.24 19.98 -9.47
N GLU A 373 -2.16 20.33 -8.56
CA GLU A 373 -2.13 21.58 -7.81
C GLU A 373 -0.95 21.63 -6.85
N LEU A 374 -0.78 20.58 -6.02
CA LEU A 374 0.34 20.48 -5.07
C LEU A 374 1.70 20.66 -5.75
N VAL A 375 1.95 19.88 -6.81
CA VAL A 375 3.20 19.93 -7.56
C VAL A 375 3.31 21.20 -8.38
N GLY A 376 2.20 21.73 -8.91
CA GLY A 376 2.18 23.03 -9.58
C GLY A 376 2.69 24.14 -8.68
N THR A 377 2.09 24.28 -7.48
CA THR A 377 2.50 25.29 -6.51
C THR A 377 3.98 25.17 -6.13
N ILE A 378 4.50 23.95 -5.94
CA ILE A 378 5.93 23.73 -5.65
C ILE A 378 6.81 24.25 -6.79
N LEU A 379 6.50 23.86 -8.03
CA LEU A 379 7.33 24.22 -9.18
C LEU A 379 7.22 25.69 -9.57
N ASP A 380 6.09 26.33 -9.33
CA ASP A 380 5.89 27.76 -9.58
C ASP A 380 6.73 28.64 -8.62
N HIS A 381 7.11 28.10 -7.45
CA HIS A 381 7.93 28.80 -6.45
C HIS A 381 9.37 28.27 -6.36
N ALA A 382 9.67 27.16 -7.02
CA ALA A 382 11.01 26.63 -7.07
C ALA A 382 11.91 27.56 -7.92
N PRO A 383 13.17 27.78 -7.52
CA PRO A 383 14.11 28.51 -8.37
C PRO A 383 14.29 27.80 -9.71
N ALA A 384 14.56 28.57 -10.77
CA ALA A 384 14.85 28.00 -12.08
C ALA A 384 16.04 27.03 -11.97
N TRP A 385 15.78 25.76 -12.26
CA TRP A 385 16.82 24.74 -12.23
C TRP A 385 17.67 24.86 -13.51
N SER A 386 18.92 25.28 -13.34
CA SER A 386 19.87 25.55 -14.42
C SER A 386 20.73 24.35 -14.79
#